data_AF-A0A1X2E5R5-F1
#
_entry.id   AF-A0A1X2E5R5-F1
#
_cell.length_a   1.000
_cell.length_b   1.000
_cell.length_c   1.000
_cell.angle_alpha   90.00
_cell.angle_beta   90.00
_cell.angle_gamma   90.00
#
_symmetry.space_group_name_H-M   'P 1'
#
loop_
_entity.id
_entity.type
_entity.pdbx_description
1 polymer ?
#
loop_
_entity_poly.entity_id
_entity_poly.type
_entity_poly.pdbx_seq_one_letter_code
_entity_poly.pdbx_strand_id
1 'polypeptide(L)'
;MASIDAGTHSFLVEWYGPRAPAHWIGETAQRLNDHAAAMSARGGLIRLLMAVAVPADDYAFGVFAADSAEVVAETCADAGAPPERISAAVGWWQGQDFRSPSEA
;
A
#
# COMPACT_ATOMS: atom_id res chain seq x y z
N MET A 1 -1.66 -2.88 -16.11
CA MET A 1 -1.62 -4.18 -15.42
C MET A 1 -0.31 -4.23 -14.64
N ALA A 2 -0.33 -3.91 -13.33
CA ALA A 2 0.86 -3.99 -12.50
C ALA A 2 1.13 -5.48 -12.23
N SER A 3 1.94 -6.11 -13.08
CA SER A 3 2.45 -7.45 -12.79
C SER A 3 3.30 -7.32 -11.54
N ILE A 4 2.96 -8.08 -10.51
CA ILE A 4 3.82 -8.30 -9.36
C ILE A 4 5.08 -8.97 -9.93
N ASP A 5 6.23 -8.32 -9.79
CA ASP A 5 7.49 -8.88 -10.27
C ASP A 5 7.81 -10.15 -9.45
N ALA A 6 8.34 -11.18 -10.09
CA ALA A 6 8.50 -12.52 -9.52
C ALA A 6 9.46 -12.48 -8.32
N GLY A 7 8.92 -12.23 -7.13
CA GLY A 7 9.68 -12.00 -5.89
C GLY A 7 9.03 -11.05 -4.90
N THR A 8 8.08 -10.22 -5.35
CA THR A 8 7.39 -9.26 -4.46
C THR A 8 6.08 -9.79 -3.89
N HIS A 9 5.83 -9.49 -2.62
CA HIS A 9 4.58 -9.76 -1.90
C HIS A 9 3.75 -8.48 -1.74
N SER A 10 2.44 -8.61 -1.67
CA SER A 10 1.54 -7.48 -1.38
C SER A 10 1.37 -7.30 0.13
N PHE A 11 1.53 -6.05 0.58
CA PHE A 11 1.35 -5.62 1.96
C PHE A 11 0.31 -4.51 2.04
N LEU A 12 -0.66 -4.66 2.95
CA LEU A 12 -1.55 -3.58 3.34
C LEU A 12 -0.99 -2.89 4.57
N VAL A 13 -0.90 -1.58 4.48
CA VAL A 13 -0.45 -0.69 5.54
C VAL A 13 -1.62 0.16 6.00
N GLU A 14 -1.78 0.26 7.31
CA GLU A 14 -2.85 1.02 7.95
C GLU A 14 -2.25 2.11 8.83
N TRP A 15 -2.85 3.30 8.75
CA TRP A 15 -2.55 4.44 9.60
C TRP A 15 -3.83 5.00 10.22
N TYR A 16 -3.76 5.40 11.49
CA TYR A 16 -4.91 5.87 12.24
C TYR A 16 -4.67 7.19 12.99
N GLY A 17 -5.73 7.99 13.14
CA GLY A 17 -5.74 9.22 13.93
C GLY A 17 -4.77 10.30 13.41
N PRO A 18 -3.97 10.96 14.28
CA PRO A 18 -3.05 12.02 13.85
C PRO A 18 -1.91 11.50 12.95
N ARG A 19 -1.75 10.18 12.83
CA ARG A 19 -0.83 9.52 11.89
C ARG A 19 -1.47 9.18 10.55
N ALA A 20 -2.73 9.52 10.34
CA ALA A 20 -3.50 9.32 9.11
C ALA A 20 -3.86 10.66 8.44
N PRO A 21 -2.89 11.51 8.06
CA PRO A 21 -3.25 12.88 7.81
C PRO A 21 -3.87 12.96 6.41
N ALA A 22 -5.11 13.46 6.35
CA ALA A 22 -5.83 13.74 5.12
C ALA A 22 -5.07 14.68 4.13
N HIS A 23 -4.12 15.47 4.64
CA HIS A 23 -3.23 16.31 3.84
C HIS A 23 -2.01 15.56 3.27
N TRP A 24 -1.78 14.31 3.68
CA TRP A 24 -0.60 13.53 3.32
C TRP A 24 -0.80 12.66 2.09
N ILE A 25 -1.97 12.13 1.76
CA ILE A 25 -2.03 11.13 0.68
C ILE A 25 -1.74 11.70 -0.72
N GLY A 26 -1.95 12.99 -1.00
CA GLY A 26 -1.48 13.59 -2.25
C GLY A 26 0.03 13.79 -2.30
N GLU A 27 0.59 14.46 -1.29
CA GLU A 27 2.02 14.83 -1.23
C GLU A 27 2.92 13.67 -0.82
N THR A 28 2.45 12.82 0.10
CA THR A 28 3.08 11.57 0.53
C THR A 28 2.86 10.45 -0.47
N ALA A 29 1.78 10.34 -1.25
CA ALA A 29 1.79 9.37 -2.37
C ALA A 29 2.78 9.79 -3.46
N GLN A 30 2.94 11.09 -3.72
CA GLN A 30 3.99 11.59 -4.61
C GLN A 30 5.38 11.27 -4.04
N ARG A 31 5.65 11.59 -2.78
CA ARG A 31 6.92 11.24 -2.11
C ARG A 31 7.15 9.74 -2.00
N LEU A 32 6.15 8.94 -1.65
CA LEU A 32 6.23 7.48 -1.60
C LEU A 32 6.47 6.90 -2.99
N ASN A 33 5.87 7.45 -4.04
CA ASN A 33 6.19 7.07 -5.42
C ASN A 33 7.61 7.47 -5.80
N ASP A 34 8.06 8.68 -5.45
CA ASP A 34 9.41 9.18 -5.75
C ASP A 34 10.48 8.37 -4.98
N HIS A 35 10.23 8.03 -3.72
CA HIS A 35 11.10 7.20 -2.89
C HIS A 35 11.08 5.73 -3.32
N ALA A 36 9.91 5.17 -3.65
CA ALA A 36 9.81 3.82 -4.21
C ALA A 36 10.50 3.72 -5.58
N ALA A 37 10.40 4.76 -6.42
CA ALA A 37 11.12 4.86 -7.69
C ALA A 37 12.63 4.99 -7.47
N ALA A 38 13.06 5.78 -6.48
CA ALA A 38 14.48 5.91 -6.12
C ALA A 38 15.06 4.61 -5.53
N MET A 39 14.31 3.88 -4.72
CA MET A 39 14.70 2.56 -4.20
C MET A 39 14.72 1.50 -5.30
N SER A 40 13.72 1.48 -6.18
CA SER A 40 13.69 0.62 -7.38
C SER A 40 14.88 0.88 -8.30
N ALA A 41 15.27 2.15 -8.50
CA ALA A 41 16.44 2.53 -9.28
C ALA A 41 17.78 2.10 -8.63
N ARG A 42 17.75 1.81 -7.31
CA ARG A 42 18.88 1.26 -6.54
C ARG A 42 18.82 -0.26 -6.38
N GLY A 43 17.85 -0.92 -7.00
CA GLY A 43 17.66 -2.38 -6.96
C GLY A 43 16.80 -2.91 -5.81
N GLY A 44 16.15 -2.03 -5.02
CA GLY A 44 15.20 -2.41 -3.98
C GLY A 44 13.80 -2.66 -4.56
N LEU A 45 13.20 -3.81 -4.30
CA LEU A 45 11.90 -4.18 -4.83
C LEU A 45 10.78 -3.68 -3.91
N ILE A 46 10.52 -2.36 -3.88
CA ILE A 46 9.32 -1.80 -3.24
C ILE A 46 8.58 -0.82 -4.16
N ARG A 47 7.26 -0.92 -4.20
CA ARG A 47 6.37 -0.11 -5.04
C ARG A 47 5.04 0.14 -4.34
N LEU A 48 4.62 1.40 -4.22
CA LEU A 48 3.27 1.75 -3.82
C LEU A 48 2.30 1.46 -4.98
N LEU A 49 1.32 0.58 -4.75
CA LEU A 49 0.29 0.21 -5.72
C LEU A 49 -0.96 1.09 -5.60
N MET A 50 -1.30 1.49 -4.37
CA MET A 50 -2.50 2.25 -4.06
C MET A 50 -2.34 2.94 -2.70
N ALA A 51 -2.91 4.15 -2.55
CA ALA A 51 -3.14 4.78 -1.26
C ALA A 51 -4.55 5.38 -1.22
N VAL A 52 -5.23 5.27 -0.08
CA VAL A 52 -6.59 5.77 0.15
C VAL A 52 -6.66 6.47 1.50
N ALA A 53 -7.21 7.68 1.52
CA ALA A 53 -7.46 8.45 2.74
C ALA A 53 -8.96 8.47 3.01
N VAL A 54 -9.34 8.36 4.28
CA VAL A 54 -10.70 8.59 4.76
C VAL A 54 -10.66 9.69 5.81
N PRO A 55 -10.61 10.98 5.39
CA PRO A 55 -10.45 12.11 6.32
C PRO A 55 -11.55 12.23 7.36
N ALA A 56 -12.76 11.79 7.03
CA ALA A 56 -13.90 11.84 7.96
C ALA A 56 -13.72 10.91 9.17
N ASP A 57 -12.96 9.84 9.00
CA ASP A 57 -12.76 8.80 10.01
C ASP A 57 -11.32 8.80 10.56
N ASP A 58 -10.48 9.75 10.14
CA ASP A 58 -9.05 9.83 10.48
C ASP A 58 -8.30 8.51 10.20
N TYR A 59 -8.56 7.88 9.06
CA TYR A 59 -7.89 6.64 8.65
C TYR A 59 -7.29 6.74 7.26
N ALA A 60 -6.18 6.03 7.04
CA ALA A 60 -5.51 5.93 5.76
C ALA A 60 -4.99 4.52 5.54
N PHE A 61 -4.97 4.12 4.27
CA PHE A 61 -4.54 2.80 3.81
C PHE A 61 -3.55 2.93 2.66
N GLY A 62 -2.56 2.05 2.62
CA GLY A 62 -1.58 1.95 1.54
C GLY A 62 -1.37 0.49 1.17
N VAL A 63 -1.23 0.20 -0.12
CA VAL A 63 -0.85 -1.14 -0.58
C VAL A 63 0.47 -1.07 -1.30
N PHE A 64 1.43 -1.85 -0.81
CA PHE A 64 2.77 -1.94 -1.37
C PHE A 64 3.03 -3.34 -1.95
N ALA A 65 3.70 -3.40 -3.09
CA ALA A 65 4.43 -4.60 -3.49
C ALA A 65 5.85 -4.46 -2.96
N ALA A 66 6.31 -5.38 -2.10
CA ALA A 66 7.63 -5.35 -1.51
C ALA A 66 8.24 -6.74 -1.32
N ASP A 67 9.55 -6.84 -1.09
CA ASP A 67 10.19 -8.13 -0.72
C ASP A 67 9.78 -8.59 0.68
N SER A 68 9.60 -7.66 1.63
CA SER A 68 9.24 -7.98 3.00
C SER A 68 8.49 -6.85 3.70
N ALA A 69 7.85 -7.15 4.83
CA ALA A 69 7.16 -6.16 5.65
C ALA A 69 8.12 -5.15 6.29
N GLU A 70 9.36 -5.56 6.57
CA GLU A 70 10.40 -4.70 7.13
C GLU A 70 10.78 -3.58 6.16
N VAL A 71 10.93 -3.90 4.87
CA VAL A 71 11.20 -2.90 3.81
C VAL A 71 10.06 -1.89 3.71
N VAL A 72 8.81 -2.35 3.86
CA VAL A 72 7.63 -1.47 3.89
C VAL A 72 7.65 -0.57 5.12
N ALA A 73 7.96 -1.11 6.29
CA ALA A 73 8.05 -0.35 7.54
C ALA A 73 9.12 0.74 7.47
N GLU A 74 10.31 0.41 6.98
CA GLU A 74 11.43 1.34 6.81
C GLU A 74 11.06 2.46 5.85
N THR A 75 10.50 2.12 4.67
CA THR A 75 10.06 3.11 3.68
C THR A 75 9.00 4.04 4.23
N CYS A 76 8.04 3.52 5.01
CA CYS A 76 7.01 4.33 5.65
C CYS A 76 7.57 5.23 6.76
N ALA A 77 8.52 4.74 7.55
CA ALA A 77 9.19 5.51 8.60
C ALA A 77 10.04 6.65 8.02
N ASP A 78 10.82 6.38 6.96
CA ASP A 78 11.63 7.38 6.26
C ASP A 78 10.78 8.47 5.61
N ALA A 79 9.56 8.11 5.17
CA ALA A 79 8.57 9.06 4.68
C ALA A 79 7.86 9.86 5.80
N GLY A 80 8.20 9.62 7.07
CA GLY A 80 7.61 10.28 8.23
C GLY A 80 6.23 9.74 8.64
N ALA A 81 5.81 8.60 8.09
CA ALA A 81 4.52 7.97 8.31
C ALA A 81 4.68 6.53 8.84
N PRO A 82 5.20 6.32 10.06
CA PRO A 82 5.36 4.98 10.61
C PRO A 82 4.00 4.26 10.66
N PRO A 83 3.91 3.02 10.19
CA PRO A 83 2.65 2.31 10.07
C PRO A 83 2.15 1.84 11.44
N GLU A 84 0.84 1.88 11.66
CA GLU A 84 0.21 1.29 12.85
C GLU A 84 0.10 -0.23 12.70
N ARG A 85 -0.16 -0.68 11.47
CA ARG A 85 -0.27 -2.10 11.15
C ARG A 85 0.20 -2.39 9.73
N ILE A 86 0.91 -3.50 9.58
CA ILE A 86 1.28 -4.09 8.29
C ILE A 86 0.70 -5.49 8.22
N SER A 87 -0.06 -5.78 7.17
CA SER A 87 -0.63 -7.10 6.90
C SER A 87 -0.08 -7.66 5.60
N ALA A 88 0.56 -8.83 5.66
CA ALA A 88 1.06 -9.56 4.49
C ALA A 88 -0.08 -10.32 3.77
N ALA A 89 0.16 -10.68 2.50
CA ALA A 89 -0.71 -11.52 1.68
C ALA A 89 -2.09 -10.91 1.36
N VAL A 90 -2.11 -9.61 1.07
CA VAL A 90 -3.33 -8.98 0.58
C VAL A 90 -3.55 -9.30 -0.91
N GLY A 91 -4.61 -10.05 -1.19
CA GLY A 91 -5.12 -10.31 -2.54
C GLY A 91 -6.26 -9.33 -2.88
N TRP A 92 -6.44 -9.06 -4.17
CA TRP A 92 -7.55 -8.23 -4.65
C TRP A 92 -8.69 -9.12 -5.15
N TRP A 93 -9.88 -8.96 -4.59
CA TRP A 93 -11.08 -9.48 -5.22
C TRP A 93 -11.50 -8.55 -6.37
N GLN A 94 -11.43 -9.05 -7.61
CA GLN A 94 -11.71 -8.28 -8.84
C GLN A 94 -13.17 -8.41 -9.34
N GLY A 95 -14.09 -8.82 -8.47
CA GLY A 95 -15.53 -8.87 -8.80
C GLY A 95 -15.99 -10.05 -9.68
N GLN A 96 -15.10 -10.94 -10.13
CA GLN A 96 -15.47 -12.07 -10.99
C GLN A 96 -15.40 -13.40 -10.23
N ASP A 97 -16.35 -13.61 -9.31
CA ASP A 97 -16.75 -14.95 -8.81
C ASP A 97 -18.14 -14.95 -8.16
N PHE A 98 -18.97 -13.92 -8.37
CA PHE A 98 -20.40 -14.05 -8.07
C PHE A 98 -21.11 -14.63 -9.29
N ARG A 99 -21.00 -15.94 -9.50
CA ARG A 99 -22.00 -16.65 -10.29
C ARG A 99 -23.26 -16.69 -9.44
N SER A 100 -24.18 -15.75 -9.68
CA SER A 100 -25.54 -15.86 -9.15
C SER A 100 -26.06 -17.27 -9.44
N PRO A 101 -26.54 -18.02 -8.44
CA PRO A 101 -27.38 -19.18 -8.72
C PRO A 101 -28.67 -18.64 -9.34
N SER A 102 -28.69 -18.58 -10.68
CA SER A 102 -29.93 -18.45 -11.42
C SER A 102 -30.75 -19.70 -11.13
N GLU A 103 -31.77 -19.49 -10.31
CA GLU A 103 -33.06 -20.17 -10.22
C GLU A 103 -33.24 -21.35 -11.21
N ALA A 104 -33.43 -22.55 -10.63
CA ALA A 104 -33.94 -23.74 -11.28
C ALA A 104 -35.42 -23.93 -10.93
#